data_AF-A0A953MJD7-F1
#
_entry.id   AF-A0A953MJD7-F1
#
_cell.length_a   1.000
_cell.length_b   1.000
_cell.length_c   1.000
_cell.angle_alpha   90.00
_cell.angle_beta   90.00
_cell.angle_gamma   90.00
#
_symmetry.space_group_name_H-M   'P 1'
#
loop_
_entity.id
_entity.type
_entity.pdbx_description
1 polymer ?
#
loop_
_entity_poly.entity_id
_entity_poly.type
_entity_poly.pdbx_seq_one_letter_code
_entity_poly.pdbx_strand_id
1 'polypeptide(L)'
;MDLKELYGSLQKHEKNLNELLETVQKKQIALISMSHQGIEDSIQLEEKLLIRVKEIEKERQSALDNLTLTYNTKFNSTKLSDVVEKLKNLVSEDELKSLSKFENKIKNLAEMISDVNNQNMFLIQHSKRFINETINTLLSNNKKSIVDRKI
;
A
#
# COMPACT_ATOMS: atom_id res chain seq x y z
N MET A 1 14.20 -2.09 28.13
CA MET A 1 13.29 -1.00 27.70
C MET A 1 13.46 -0.66 26.22
N ASP A 2 14.62 -0.96 25.63
CA ASP A 2 15.11 -0.29 24.42
C ASP A 2 14.49 -0.75 23.09
N LEU A 3 14.40 -2.07 22.83
CA LEU A 3 13.78 -2.57 21.59
C LEU A 3 12.24 -2.56 21.61
N LYS A 4 11.62 -2.37 22.77
CA LYS A 4 10.17 -2.51 22.95
C LYS A 4 9.40 -1.48 22.12
N GLU A 5 9.91 -0.24 22.05
CA GLU A 5 9.31 0.83 21.26
C GLU A 5 9.41 0.54 19.76
N LEU A 6 10.58 0.07 19.31
CA LEU A 6 10.78 -0.34 17.93
C LEU A 6 9.81 -1.49 17.56
N TYR A 7 9.72 -2.55 18.37
CA TYR A 7 8.76 -3.63 18.15
C TYR A 7 7.32 -3.14 18.12
N GLY A 8 6.96 -2.22 19.03
CA GLY A 8 5.63 -1.60 19.03
C GLY A 8 5.32 -0.88 17.72
N SER A 9 6.27 -0.10 17.20
CA SER A 9 6.12 0.58 15.91
C SER A 9 5.98 -0.42 14.75
N LEU A 10 6.76 -1.50 14.74
CA LEU A 10 6.72 -2.53 13.70
C LEU A 10 5.41 -3.33 13.71
N GLN A 11 4.88 -3.65 14.90
CA GLN A 11 3.58 -4.30 15.03
C GLN A 11 2.43 -3.41 14.55
N LYS A 12 2.47 -2.12 14.89
CA LYS A 12 1.50 -1.15 14.35
C LYS A 12 1.60 -1.07 12.83
N HIS A 13 2.82 -1.07 12.28
CA HIS A 13 3.06 -1.03 10.84
C HIS A 13 2.49 -2.27 10.14
N GLU A 14 2.81 -3.47 10.64
CA GLU A 14 2.27 -4.73 10.12
C GLU A 14 0.73 -4.71 10.14
N LYS A 15 0.11 -4.30 11.24
CA LYS A 15 -1.35 -4.22 11.35
C LYS A 15 -1.94 -3.25 10.32
N ASN A 16 -1.36 -2.06 10.20
CA ASN A 16 -1.84 -1.04 9.27
C ASN A 16 -1.70 -1.48 7.80
N LEU A 17 -0.62 -2.19 7.45
CA LEU A 17 -0.45 -2.73 6.10
C LEU A 17 -1.40 -3.89 5.80
N ASN A 18 -1.72 -4.74 6.78
CA ASN A 18 -2.78 -5.75 6.60
C ASN A 18 -4.14 -5.09 6.34
N GLU A 19 -4.51 -4.08 7.13
CA GLU A 19 -5.74 -3.31 6.91
C GLU A 19 -5.74 -2.63 5.53
N LEU A 20 -4.58 -2.14 5.06
CA LEU A 20 -4.44 -1.56 3.73
C LEU A 20 -4.59 -2.62 2.63
N LEU A 21 -3.99 -3.80 2.80
CA LEU A 21 -4.12 -4.92 1.87
C LEU A 21 -5.58 -5.34 1.72
N GLU A 22 -6.30 -5.52 2.83
CA GLU A 22 -7.73 -5.84 2.80
C GLU A 22 -8.54 -4.75 2.10
N THR A 23 -8.18 -3.48 2.30
CA THR A 23 -8.87 -2.35 1.68
C THR A 23 -8.66 -2.29 0.18
N VAL A 24 -7.41 -2.48 -0.31
CA VAL A 24 -7.15 -2.51 -1.76
C VAL A 24 -7.80 -3.72 -2.44
N GLN A 25 -7.95 -4.84 -1.72
CA GLN A 25 -8.71 -6.01 -2.19
C GLN A 25 -10.23 -5.73 -2.23
N LYS A 26 -10.78 -5.05 -1.22
CA LYS A 26 -12.19 -4.61 -1.25
C LYS A 26 -12.45 -3.65 -2.40
N LYS A 27 -11.52 -2.74 -2.68
CA LYS A 27 -11.58 -1.87 -3.86
C LYS A 27 -11.60 -2.65 -5.16
N GLN A 28 -10.82 -3.73 -5.26
CA GLN A 28 -10.85 -4.62 -6.44
C GLN A 28 -12.24 -5.23 -6.65
N ILE A 29 -12.85 -5.75 -5.59
CA ILE A 29 -14.21 -6.32 -5.64
C ILE A 29 -15.23 -5.23 -6.04
N ALA A 30 -15.10 -4.02 -5.50
CA ALA A 30 -15.97 -2.90 -5.84
C ALA A 30 -15.81 -2.47 -7.31
N LEU A 31 -14.58 -2.47 -7.85
CA LEU A 31 -14.32 -2.20 -9.26
C LEU A 31 -14.96 -3.25 -10.18
N ILE A 32 -14.84 -4.54 -9.84
CA ILE A 32 -15.43 -5.64 -10.62
C ILE A 32 -16.96 -5.56 -10.61
N SER A 33 -17.55 -5.27 -9.44
CA SER A 33 -19.01 -5.16 -9.27
C SER A 33 -19.58 -3.80 -9.70
N MET A 34 -18.74 -2.88 -10.16
CA MET A 34 -19.10 -1.50 -10.50
C MET A 34 -19.84 -0.75 -9.37
N SER A 35 -19.52 -1.08 -8.11
CA SER A 35 -20.11 -0.45 -6.94
C SER A 35 -19.45 0.91 -6.68
N HIS A 36 -20.12 1.99 -7.06
CA HIS A 36 -19.60 3.35 -6.87
C HIS A 36 -19.31 3.66 -5.40
N GLN A 37 -20.27 3.35 -4.51
CA GLN A 37 -20.10 3.54 -3.07
C GLN A 37 -18.93 2.72 -2.52
N GLY A 38 -18.80 1.45 -2.93
CA GLY A 38 -17.70 0.59 -2.48
C GLY A 38 -16.33 1.10 -2.91
N ILE A 39 -16.23 1.71 -4.09
CA ILE A 39 -14.99 2.35 -4.57
C ILE A 39 -14.67 3.57 -3.71
N GLU A 40 -15.66 4.45 -3.48
CA GLU A 40 -15.48 5.67 -2.69
C GLU A 40 -15.09 5.37 -1.24
N ASP A 41 -15.80 4.45 -0.58
CA ASP A 41 -15.50 4.02 0.79
C ASP A 41 -14.08 3.46 0.91
N SER A 42 -13.66 2.66 -0.08
CA SER A 42 -12.31 2.08 -0.12
C SER A 42 -11.24 3.15 -0.29
N ILE A 43 -11.48 4.17 -1.14
CA ILE A 43 -10.54 5.29 -1.33
C ILE A 43 -10.37 6.08 -0.02
N GLN A 44 -11.48 6.43 0.64
CA GLN A 44 -11.40 7.18 1.90
C GLN A 44 -10.66 6.40 3.00
N LEU A 45 -10.84 5.08 3.05
CA LEU A 45 -10.12 4.23 3.99
C LEU A 45 -8.63 4.10 3.64
N GLU A 46 -8.30 3.92 2.36
CA GLU A 46 -6.90 3.94 1.87
C GLU A 46 -6.18 5.22 2.29
N GLU A 47 -6.80 6.39 2.09
CA GLU A 47 -6.21 7.69 2.46
C GLU A 47 -5.90 7.78 3.95
N LYS A 48 -6.84 7.36 4.81
CA LYS A 48 -6.64 7.30 6.27
C LYS A 48 -5.50 6.37 6.66
N LEU A 49 -5.45 5.18 6.06
CA LEU A 49 -4.41 4.19 6.33
C LEU A 49 -3.03 4.67 5.88
N LEU A 50 -2.95 5.38 4.74
CA LEU A 50 -1.70 5.96 4.24
C LEU A 50 -1.18 7.11 5.12
N ILE A 51 -2.07 7.92 5.69
CA ILE A 51 -1.68 8.92 6.71
C ILE A 51 -1.08 8.21 7.92
N ARG A 52 -1.71 7.14 8.39
CA ARG A 52 -1.24 6.35 9.53
C ARG A 52 0.10 5.66 9.28
N VAL A 53 0.41 5.22 8.05
CA VAL A 53 1.76 4.75 7.68
C VAL A 53 2.80 5.84 7.98
N LYS A 54 2.54 7.09 7.57
CA LYS A 54 3.48 8.20 7.79
C LYS A 54 3.69 8.50 9.27
N GLU A 55 2.64 8.37 10.08
CA GLU A 55 2.72 8.56 11.54
C GLU A 55 3.54 7.45 12.20
N ILE A 56 3.28 6.20 11.85
CA ILE A 56 4.04 5.04 12.36
C ILE A 56 5.51 5.14 11.97
N GLU A 57 5.81 5.63 10.78
CA GLU A 57 7.19 5.82 10.34
C GLU A 57 7.94 6.89 11.16
N LYS A 58 7.22 7.95 11.59
CA LYS A 58 7.78 8.92 12.55
C LYS A 58 8.01 8.28 13.92
N GLU A 59 7.07 7.47 14.42
CA GLU A 59 7.25 6.73 15.67
C GLU A 59 8.47 5.79 15.60
N ARG A 60 8.64 5.10 14.47
CA ARG A 60 9.78 4.23 14.22
C ARG A 60 11.09 5.01 14.25
N GLN A 61 11.15 6.18 13.60
CA GLN A 61 12.34 7.03 13.63
C GLN A 61 12.67 7.49 15.05
N SER A 62 11.67 7.93 15.83
CA SER A 62 11.88 8.29 17.23
C SER A 62 12.42 7.11 18.06
N ALA A 63 11.93 5.90 17.81
CA ALA A 63 12.44 4.70 18.47
C ALA A 63 13.90 4.41 18.08
N LEU A 64 14.29 4.63 16.82
CA LEU A 64 15.69 4.50 16.37
C LEU A 64 16.61 5.56 16.99
N ASP A 65 16.11 6.77 17.20
CA ASP A 65 16.85 7.85 17.87
C ASP A 65 17.09 7.48 19.35
N ASN A 66 16.11 6.90 20.03
CA ASN A 66 16.26 6.37 21.39
C ASN A 66 17.29 5.22 21.44
N LEU A 67 17.22 4.27 20.51
CA LEU A 67 18.22 3.18 20.39
C LEU A 67 19.63 3.71 20.14
N THR A 68 19.78 4.83 19.42
CA THR A 68 21.07 5.47 19.18
C THR A 68 21.72 5.92 20.49
N LEU A 69 20.93 6.44 21.44
CA LEU A 69 21.42 6.87 22.76
C LEU A 69 21.87 5.68 23.61
N THR A 70 21.12 4.58 23.59
CA THR A 70 21.43 3.41 24.42
C THR A 70 22.59 2.59 23.90
N TYR A 71 22.66 2.38 22.58
CA TYR A 71 23.70 1.57 21.95
C TYR A 71 24.90 2.38 21.43
N ASN A 72 24.90 3.70 21.62
CA ASN A 72 25.90 4.64 21.10
C ASN A 72 26.22 4.41 19.60
N THR A 73 25.20 4.05 18.82
CA THR A 73 25.32 3.63 17.42
C THR A 73 24.29 4.38 16.59
N LYS A 74 24.73 5.11 15.56
CA LYS A 74 23.82 5.90 14.71
C LYS A 74 23.01 5.03 13.75
N PHE A 75 21.69 5.10 13.86
CA PHE A 75 20.74 4.45 12.96
C PHE A 75 20.15 5.44 11.94
N ASN A 76 20.98 5.95 11.02
CA ASN A 76 20.55 6.92 10.00
C ASN A 76 19.80 6.31 8.80
N SER A 77 19.43 5.03 8.87
CA SER A 77 18.86 4.32 7.73
C SER A 77 17.34 4.32 7.78
N THR A 78 16.72 4.60 6.63
CA THR A 78 15.29 4.37 6.41
C THR A 78 14.95 2.89 6.32
N LYS A 79 15.92 2.00 6.01
CA LYS A 79 15.70 0.57 5.86
C LYS A 79 15.89 -0.18 7.17
N LEU A 80 14.95 -1.08 7.48
CA LEU A 80 15.04 -1.94 8.65
C LEU A 80 16.22 -2.93 8.57
N SER A 81 16.62 -3.34 7.36
CA SER A 81 17.78 -4.23 7.11
C SER A 81 19.06 -3.69 7.74
N ASP A 82 19.34 -2.41 7.49
CA ASP A 82 20.54 -1.74 7.96
C ASP A 82 20.53 -1.61 9.50
N VAL A 83 19.34 -1.49 10.09
CA VAL A 83 19.16 -1.48 11.55
C VAL A 83 19.45 -2.87 12.12
N VAL A 84 18.90 -3.94 11.51
CA VAL A 84 19.16 -5.33 11.92
C VAL A 84 20.64 -5.66 11.83
N GLU A 85 21.34 -5.23 10.77
CA GLU A 85 22.77 -5.45 10.59
C GLU A 85 23.59 -4.77 11.69
N LYS A 86 23.27 -3.52 12.03
CA LYS A 86 23.94 -2.77 13.10
C LYS A 86 23.68 -3.35 14.49
N LEU A 87 22.50 -3.92 14.72
CA LEU A 87 22.15 -4.56 15.99
C LEU A 87 22.76 -5.96 16.15
N LYS A 88 23.36 -6.54 15.11
CA LYS A 88 23.81 -7.95 15.08
C LYS A 88 24.72 -8.37 16.24
N ASN A 89 25.55 -7.45 16.74
CA ASN A 89 26.48 -7.70 17.85
C ASN A 89 26.03 -7.04 19.18
N LEU A 90 24.86 -6.40 19.20
CA LEU A 90 24.38 -5.58 20.31
C LEU A 90 23.18 -6.19 21.03
N VAL A 91 22.49 -7.14 20.39
CA VAL A 91 21.25 -7.74 20.88
C VAL A 91 21.31 -9.26 20.72
N SER A 92 20.39 -9.97 21.37
CA SER A 92 20.36 -11.45 21.30
C SER A 92 19.99 -11.96 19.90
N GLU A 93 20.40 -13.20 19.59
CA GLU A 93 20.06 -13.83 18.31
C GLU A 93 18.53 -13.97 18.10
N ASP A 94 17.78 -14.18 19.18
CA ASP A 94 16.31 -14.29 19.14
C ASP A 94 15.64 -12.94 18.82
N GLU A 95 16.19 -11.83 19.32
CA GLU A 95 15.73 -10.49 18.99
C GLU A 95 16.03 -10.16 17.51
N LEU A 96 17.22 -10.51 17.00
CA LEU A 96 17.55 -10.33 15.58
C LEU A 96 16.62 -11.13 14.67
N LYS A 97 16.36 -12.39 15.00
CA LYS A 97 15.42 -13.24 14.26
C LYS A 97 14.02 -12.63 14.25
N SER A 98 13.59 -12.05 15.37
CA SER A 98 12.28 -11.42 15.48
C SER A 98 12.17 -10.15 14.62
N LEU A 99 13.20 -9.29 14.62
CA LEU A 99 13.25 -8.11 13.76
C LEU A 99 13.28 -8.47 12.27
N SER A 100 14.09 -9.45 11.87
CA SER A 100 14.14 -9.92 10.49
C SER A 100 12.81 -10.54 10.03
N LYS A 101 12.05 -11.19 10.93
CA LYS A 101 10.68 -11.63 10.63
C LYS A 101 9.75 -10.46 10.33
N PHE A 102 9.81 -9.38 11.12
CA PHE A 102 9.01 -8.17 10.85
C PHE A 102 9.39 -7.52 9.51
N GLU A 103 10.69 -7.44 9.21
CA GLU A 103 11.18 -6.92 7.93
C GLU A 103 10.57 -7.69 6.74
N ASN A 104 10.71 -9.02 6.75
CA ASN A 104 10.19 -9.86 5.68
C ASN A 104 8.66 -9.75 5.55
N LYS A 105 7.95 -9.72 6.67
CA LYS A 105 6.48 -9.54 6.68
C LYS A 105 6.06 -8.21 6.07
N ILE A 106 6.66 -7.10 6.52
CA ILE A 106 6.34 -5.76 6.02
C ILE A 106 6.66 -5.66 4.52
N LYS A 107 7.80 -6.22 4.09
CA LYS A 107 8.18 -6.27 2.68
C LYS A 107 7.15 -7.06 1.85
N ASN A 108 6.80 -8.26 2.27
CA ASN A 108 5.83 -9.10 1.57
C ASN A 108 4.46 -8.41 1.48
N LEU A 109 4.00 -7.77 2.57
CA LEU A 109 2.74 -7.00 2.56
C LEU A 109 2.79 -5.84 1.57
N ALA A 110 3.90 -5.09 1.53
CA ALA A 110 4.07 -3.99 0.59
C ALA A 110 4.05 -4.48 -0.88
N GLU A 111 4.68 -5.61 -1.17
CA GLU A 111 4.66 -6.25 -2.49
C GLU A 111 3.23 -6.67 -2.87
N MET A 112 2.51 -7.37 -1.98
CA MET A 112 1.12 -7.77 -2.21
C MET A 112 0.18 -6.59 -2.44
N ILE A 113 0.32 -5.51 -1.65
CA ILE A 113 -0.46 -4.28 -1.83
C ILE A 113 -0.16 -3.66 -3.20
N SER A 114 1.12 -3.62 -3.59
CA SER A 114 1.53 -3.09 -4.90
C SER A 114 0.91 -3.89 -6.04
N ASP A 115 0.94 -5.21 -5.96
CA ASP A 115 0.39 -6.10 -6.98
C ASP A 115 -1.12 -5.92 -7.15
N VAL A 116 -1.89 -5.94 -6.05
CA VAL A 116 -3.34 -5.73 -6.10
C VAL A 116 -3.67 -4.32 -6.62
N ASN A 117 -2.91 -3.32 -6.21
CA ASN A 117 -3.15 -1.95 -6.67
C ASN A 117 -2.82 -1.76 -8.17
N ASN A 118 -1.80 -2.46 -8.67
CA ASN A 118 -1.50 -2.51 -10.11
C ASN A 118 -2.64 -3.20 -10.90
N GLN A 119 -3.21 -4.27 -10.36
CA GLN A 119 -4.39 -4.91 -10.94
C GLN A 119 -5.60 -3.96 -10.95
N ASN A 120 -5.84 -3.24 -9.86
CA ASN A 120 -6.90 -2.22 -9.78
C ASN A 120 -6.71 -1.12 -10.83
N MET A 121 -5.47 -0.65 -11.02
CA MET A 121 -5.14 0.32 -12.06
C MET A 121 -5.49 -0.20 -13.45
N PHE A 122 -5.15 -1.46 -13.75
CA PHE A 122 -5.48 -2.09 -15.02
C PHE A 122 -7.00 -2.16 -15.25
N LEU A 123 -7.77 -2.58 -14.23
CA LEU A 123 -9.24 -2.62 -14.30
C LEU A 123 -9.82 -1.23 -14.60
N ILE A 124 -9.36 -0.19 -13.90
CA ILE A 124 -9.82 1.19 -14.11
C ILE A 124 -9.52 1.66 -15.54
N GLN A 125 -8.30 1.41 -16.03
CA GLN A 125 -7.90 1.77 -17.39
C GLN A 125 -8.76 1.06 -18.45
N HIS A 126 -9.04 -0.23 -18.24
CA HIS A 126 -9.88 -1.01 -19.14
C HIS A 126 -11.32 -0.50 -19.14
N SER A 127 -11.92 -0.27 -17.97
CA SER A 127 -13.26 0.30 -17.84
C SER A 127 -13.38 1.67 -18.52
N LYS A 128 -12.39 2.54 -18.35
CA LYS A 128 -12.34 3.85 -19.03
C LYS A 128 -12.30 3.70 -20.55
N ARG A 129 -11.50 2.76 -21.07
CA ARG A 129 -11.42 2.50 -22.51
C ARG A 129 -12.77 2.04 -23.07
N PHE A 130 -13.42 1.08 -22.39
CA PHE A 130 -14.71 0.57 -22.79
C PHE A 130 -15.82 1.64 -22.78
N ILE A 131 -15.84 2.51 -21.76
CA ILE A 131 -16.76 3.66 -21.71
C ILE A 131 -16.53 4.58 -22.92
N ASN A 132 -15.28 4.91 -23.23
CA ASN A 132 -14.96 5.76 -24.38
C ASN A 132 -15.38 5.13 -25.71
N GLU A 133 -15.16 3.82 -25.90
CA GLU A 133 -15.60 3.07 -27.08
C GLU A 133 -17.13 3.08 -27.22
N THR A 134 -17.84 2.91 -26.10
CA THR A 134 -19.31 2.97 -26.05
C THR A 134 -19.80 4.36 -26.49
N ILE A 135 -19.25 5.42 -25.90
CA ILE A 135 -19.61 6.81 -26.24
C ILE A 135 -19.31 7.09 -27.73
N ASN A 136 -18.13 6.70 -28.20
CA ASN A 136 -17.74 6.90 -29.60
C ASN A 136 -18.65 6.16 -30.57
N THR A 137 -19.09 4.94 -30.24
CA THR A 137 -20.02 4.17 -31.07
C THR A 137 -21.38 4.85 -31.15
N LEU A 138 -21.92 5.29 -30.01
CA LEU A 138 -23.21 6.01 -29.96
C LEU A 138 -23.15 7.35 -30.74
N LEU A 139 -22.07 8.11 -30.59
CA LEU A 139 -21.89 9.39 -31.28
C LEU A 139 -21.56 9.25 -32.77
N SER A 140 -20.83 8.19 -33.17
CA SER A 140 -20.48 7.94 -34.58
C SER A 140 -21.69 7.48 -35.40
N ASN A 141 -22.67 6.81 -34.79
CA ASN A 141 -23.93 6.49 -35.44
C ASN A 141 -24.75 7.74 -35.82
N ASN A 142 -24.56 8.86 -35.12
CA ASN A 142 -25.23 10.13 -35.45
C ASN A 142 -24.60 10.89 -36.64
N LYS A 143 -23.46 10.42 -37.19
CA LYS A 143 -22.79 11.06 -38.35
C LYS A 143 -22.92 10.28 -39.67
N LYS A 144 -23.54 9.09 -39.68
CA LYS A 144 -23.87 8.41 -40.95
C LYS A 144 -25.21 8.94 -41.45
N SER A 145 -25.15 9.81 -42.45
CA SER A 145 -26.29 10.20 -43.27
C SER A 145 -26.99 8.95 -43.81
N ILE A 146 -28.15 8.63 -43.24
CA ILE A 146 -29.13 7.67 -43.78
C ILE A 146 -29.93 8.40 -44.85
N VAL A 147 -29.24 8.99 -45.83
CA VAL A 147 -29.91 9.50 -47.03
C VAL A 147 -29.54 8.55 -48.15
N ASP A 148 -30.50 7.69 -48.44
CA ASP A 148 -30.64 6.97 -49.70
C ASP A 148 -30.09 7.82 -50.84
N ARG A 149 -29.04 7.32 -51.50
CA ARG A 149 -28.83 7.68 -52.90
C ARG A 149 -30.00 7.07 -53.66
N LYS A 150 -31.06 7.85 -53.81
CA LYS A 150 -32.12 7.58 -54.78
C LYS A 150 -31.50 7.61 -56.18
N ILE A 151 -31.83 6.53 -56.90
CA ILE A 151 -31.75 6.24 -58.35
C ILE A 151 -31.40 7.46 -59.22
#